data_AF-A0A957I531-F1
#
_entry.id   AF-A0A957I531-F1
#
_cell.length_a   1.000
_cell.length_b   1.000
_cell.length_c   1.000
_cell.angle_alpha   90.00
_cell.angle_beta   90.00
_cell.angle_gamma   90.00
#
_symmetry.space_group_name_H-M   'P 1'
#
loop_
_entity.id
_entity.type
_entity.pdbx_description
1 polymer ?
#
loop_
_entity_poly.entity_id
_entity_poly.type
_entity_poly.pdbx_seq_one_letter_code
_entity_poly.pdbx_strand_id
1 'polypeptide(L)'
;SEIASLEALDRYQGTVVATHCNARALVPGPRQLSDQQIRLIGERDGLMGVVLYNVFLRAGYRKGDPKAQVTLDHVVAHIDHICQVLGDAAHVGIGSDMDGGFGAGDIPTGLDSAADLPNLAAALRQKGYREGDVAGIMGGNWLNLLQRSFNH
;
A
#
# COMPACT_ATOMS: atom_id res chain seq x y z
N SER A 1 -15.77 6.73 4.99
CA SER A 1 -16.10 5.72 6.01
C SER A 1 -16.23 4.37 5.34
N GLU A 2 -16.18 3.26 6.08
CA GLU A 2 -16.37 1.91 5.54
C GLU A 2 -17.66 1.77 4.74
N ILE A 3 -18.76 2.39 5.21
CA ILE A 3 -20.06 2.42 4.53
C ILE A 3 -19.96 3.10 3.16
N ALA A 4 -19.29 4.26 3.05
CA ALA A 4 -19.15 4.95 1.76
C ALA A 4 -18.29 4.16 0.76
N SER A 5 -17.27 3.45 1.23
CA SER A 5 -16.45 2.56 0.39
C SER A 5 -17.26 1.36 -0.09
N LEU A 6 -18.07 0.75 0.79
CA LEU A 6 -18.95 -0.36 0.44
C LEU A 6 -20.07 0.06 -0.51
N GLU A 7 -20.64 1.25 -0.35
CA GLU A 7 -21.65 1.78 -1.28
C GLU A 7 -21.08 2.12 -2.66
N ALA A 8 -19.86 2.67 -2.73
CA ALA A 8 -19.19 2.92 -4.00
C ALA A 8 -18.89 1.60 -4.72
N LEU A 9 -18.49 0.57 -3.96
CA LEU A 9 -18.35 -0.79 -4.48
C LEU A 9 -19.72 -1.30 -4.99
N ASP A 10 -20.78 -1.21 -4.20
CA ASP A 10 -22.09 -1.76 -4.58
C ASP A 10 -22.67 -1.12 -5.86
N ARG A 11 -22.41 0.17 -6.11
CA ARG A 11 -22.97 0.92 -7.25
C ARG A 11 -22.13 0.88 -8.53
N TYR A 12 -20.80 0.72 -8.44
CA TYR A 12 -19.91 0.73 -9.60
C TYR A 12 -19.34 -0.67 -9.85
N GLN A 13 -19.60 -1.25 -11.01
CA GLN A 13 -19.17 -2.61 -11.34
C GLN A 13 -17.75 -2.69 -11.95
N GLY A 14 -17.07 -1.56 -12.13
CA GLY A 14 -15.72 -1.51 -12.70
C GLY A 14 -14.60 -1.61 -11.65
N THR A 15 -13.37 -1.51 -12.14
CA THR A 15 -12.15 -1.54 -11.32
C THR A 15 -12.15 -0.45 -10.26
N VAL A 16 -11.90 -0.83 -9.00
CA VAL A 16 -11.77 0.12 -7.89
C VAL A 16 -10.34 0.18 -7.41
N VAL A 17 -9.84 1.39 -7.17
CA VAL A 17 -8.45 1.62 -6.74
C VAL A 17 -8.44 2.35 -5.41
N ALA A 18 -7.66 1.84 -4.47
CA ALA A 18 -7.30 2.54 -3.24
C ALA A 18 -5.88 3.09 -3.41
N THR A 19 -5.76 4.35 -3.82
CA THR A 19 -4.47 4.93 -4.24
C THR A 19 -3.45 5.05 -3.12
N HIS A 20 -3.91 5.22 -1.88
CA HIS A 20 -3.08 5.37 -0.69
C HIS A 20 -3.82 4.79 0.53
N CYS A 21 -3.41 3.62 0.99
CA CYS A 21 -4.07 2.86 2.05
C CYS A 21 -3.10 1.95 2.80
N ASN A 22 -3.52 1.42 3.95
CA ASN A 22 -2.81 0.37 4.67
C ASN A 22 -3.81 -0.63 5.27
N ALA A 23 -3.29 -1.75 5.76
CA ALA A 23 -4.07 -2.81 6.39
C ALA A 23 -4.47 -2.48 7.84
N ARG A 24 -5.77 -2.57 8.13
CA ARG A 24 -6.35 -2.34 9.46
C ARG A 24 -5.91 -3.40 10.48
N ALA A 25 -5.56 -4.60 10.00
CA ALA A 25 -5.04 -5.68 10.83
C ALA A 25 -3.73 -5.31 11.55
N LEU A 26 -2.91 -4.43 10.95
CA LEU A 26 -1.62 -4.00 11.51
C LEU A 26 -1.73 -2.66 12.24
N VAL A 27 -2.54 -1.73 11.75
CA VAL A 27 -2.80 -0.43 12.39
C VAL A 27 -4.30 -0.21 12.52
N PRO A 28 -4.88 -0.35 13.72
CA PRO A 28 -6.31 -0.13 13.93
C PRO A 28 -6.71 1.32 13.64
N GLY A 29 -7.76 1.52 12.85
CA GLY A 29 -8.33 2.85 12.62
C GLY A 29 -9.29 2.92 11.44
N PRO A 30 -10.15 3.95 11.39
CA PRO A 30 -11.17 4.11 10.35
C PRO A 30 -10.59 4.47 8.97
N ARG A 31 -9.31 4.85 8.92
CA ARG A 31 -8.58 5.20 7.68
C ARG A 31 -8.06 3.97 6.92
N GLN A 32 -7.88 2.84 7.62
CA GLN A 32 -7.28 1.63 7.08
C GLN A 32 -8.32 0.65 6.56
N LEU A 33 -7.93 -0.15 5.58
CA LEU A 33 -8.80 -1.14 4.95
C LEU A 33 -8.90 -2.39 5.82
N SER A 34 -10.14 -2.86 6.04
CA SER A 34 -10.37 -4.20 6.59
C SER A 34 -10.03 -5.27 5.55
N ASP A 35 -9.78 -6.50 6.00
CA ASP A 35 -9.53 -7.63 5.09
C ASP A 35 -10.70 -7.88 4.14
N GLN A 36 -11.93 -7.58 4.59
CA GLN A 36 -13.11 -7.63 3.73
C GLN A 36 -13.01 -6.60 2.60
N GLN A 37 -12.63 -5.36 2.91
CA GLN A 37 -12.42 -4.33 1.89
C GLN A 37 -11.28 -4.67 0.93
N ILE A 38 -10.18 -5.24 1.44
CA ILE A 38 -9.05 -5.70 0.63
C ILE A 38 -9.52 -6.76 -0.38
N ARG A 39 -10.27 -7.78 0.07
CA ARG A 39 -10.84 -8.82 -0.82
C ARG A 39 -11.78 -8.21 -1.86
N LEU A 40 -12.71 -7.36 -1.45
CA LEU A 40 -13.67 -6.75 -2.38
C LEU A 40 -12.99 -5.87 -3.45
N ILE A 41 -11.88 -5.21 -3.11
CA ILE A 41 -11.08 -4.47 -4.09
C ILE A 41 -10.36 -5.44 -5.04
N GLY A 42 -9.72 -6.49 -4.50
CA GLY A 42 -9.04 -7.51 -5.30
C GLY A 42 -9.98 -8.26 -6.26
N GLU A 43 -11.18 -8.63 -5.81
CA GLU A 43 -12.23 -9.28 -6.62
C GLU A 43 -12.67 -8.46 -7.84
N ARG A 44 -12.40 -7.15 -7.82
CA ARG A 44 -12.71 -6.22 -8.92
C ARG A 44 -11.49 -5.89 -9.75
N ASP A 45 -10.51 -6.77 -9.70
CA ASP A 45 -9.18 -6.56 -10.25
C ASP A 45 -8.52 -5.26 -9.77
N GLY A 46 -8.92 -4.72 -8.63
CA GLY A 46 -8.47 -3.43 -8.12
C GLY A 46 -6.98 -3.39 -7.74
N LEU A 47 -6.50 -2.22 -7.34
CA LEU A 47 -5.14 -2.06 -6.83
C LEU A 47 -5.11 -1.20 -5.57
N MET A 48 -4.27 -1.60 -4.62
CA MET A 48 -4.05 -0.92 -3.34
C MET A 48 -2.62 -0.38 -3.28
N GLY A 49 -2.49 0.95 -3.30
CA GLY A 49 -1.22 1.63 -3.07
C GLY A 49 -0.94 1.76 -1.58
N VAL A 50 0.14 1.14 -1.09
CA VAL A 50 0.56 1.26 0.31
C VAL A 50 1.19 2.64 0.54
N VAL A 51 0.66 3.41 1.49
CA VAL A 51 1.19 4.74 1.81
C VAL A 51 2.37 4.64 2.78
N LEU A 52 3.31 5.57 2.64
CA LEU A 52 4.58 5.56 3.35
C LEU A 52 4.59 6.50 4.59
N TYR A 53 3.43 6.79 5.17
CA TYR A 53 3.33 7.68 6.33
C TYR A 53 3.42 6.90 7.65
N ASN A 54 4.36 7.26 8.53
CA ASN A 54 4.71 6.49 9.73
C ASN A 54 3.53 6.22 10.68
N VAL A 55 2.62 7.18 10.84
CA VAL A 55 1.40 7.02 11.67
C VAL A 55 0.50 5.90 11.16
N PHE A 56 0.57 5.60 9.85
CA PHE A 56 -0.24 4.57 9.20
C PHE A 56 0.48 3.23 9.05
N LEU A 57 1.77 3.18 9.36
CA LEU A 57 2.62 1.98 9.21
C LEU A 57 2.87 1.25 10.52
N ARG A 58 2.73 1.92 11.66
CA ARG A 58 2.99 1.32 12.97
C ARG A 58 1.93 1.72 14.00
N ALA A 59 1.29 0.73 14.59
CA ALA A 59 0.33 0.95 15.66
C ALA A 59 1.00 1.67 16.85
N GLY A 60 0.34 2.70 17.34
CA GLY A 60 0.84 3.49 18.48
C GLY A 60 1.87 4.57 18.13
N TYR A 61 2.36 4.65 16.89
CA TYR A 61 3.22 5.76 16.46
C TYR A 61 2.43 7.07 16.41
N ARG A 62 3.02 8.14 16.94
CA ARG A 62 2.47 9.50 16.94
C ARG A 62 3.42 10.43 16.20
N LYS A 63 2.86 11.46 15.55
CA LYS A 63 3.68 12.50 14.92
C LYS A 63 4.60 13.14 15.97
N GLY A 64 5.90 13.19 15.67
CA GLY A 64 6.94 13.64 16.59
C GLY A 64 7.68 12.51 17.32
N ASP A 65 7.19 11.26 17.25
CA ASP A 65 7.97 10.11 17.71
C ASP A 65 9.25 9.95 16.88
N PRO A 66 10.32 9.34 17.43
CA PRO A 66 11.55 9.09 16.69
C PRO A 66 11.31 8.25 15.42
N LYS A 67 11.71 8.80 14.26
CA LYS A 67 11.63 8.14 12.93
C LYS A 67 12.19 6.71 12.94
N ALA A 68 13.26 6.47 13.69
CA ALA A 68 13.91 5.16 13.85
C ALA A 68 12.98 4.04 14.34
N GLN A 69 11.80 4.36 14.88
CA GLN A 69 10.81 3.37 15.29
C GLN A 69 10.00 2.77 14.14
N VAL A 70 10.06 3.37 12.93
CA VAL A 70 9.37 2.87 11.74
C VAL A 70 10.40 2.65 10.62
N THR A 71 10.41 1.45 10.06
CA THR A 71 11.39 0.99 9.07
C THR A 71 10.68 0.50 7.81
N LEU A 72 11.45 0.23 6.74
CA LEU A 72 10.93 -0.44 5.54
C LEU A 72 10.22 -1.77 5.83
N ASP A 73 10.60 -2.49 6.90
CA ASP A 73 9.92 -3.73 7.29
C ASP A 73 8.44 -3.51 7.62
N HIS A 74 8.08 -2.33 8.14
CA HIS A 74 6.68 -1.99 8.42
C HIS A 74 5.91 -1.79 7.11
N VAL A 75 6.53 -1.17 6.11
CA VAL A 75 5.94 -1.05 4.76
C VAL A 75 5.75 -2.44 4.15
N VAL A 76 6.80 -3.27 4.21
CA VAL A 76 6.76 -4.64 3.71
C VAL A 76 5.70 -5.47 4.44
N ALA A 77 5.51 -5.31 5.74
CA ALA A 77 4.46 -6.00 6.49
C ALA A 77 3.05 -5.66 5.99
N HIS A 78 2.79 -4.40 5.63
CA HIS A 78 1.51 -4.01 5.03
C HIS A 78 1.30 -4.60 3.64
N ILE A 79 2.34 -4.60 2.80
CA ILE A 79 2.31 -5.22 1.47
C ILE A 79 2.06 -6.74 1.61
N ASP A 80 2.82 -7.39 2.50
CA ASP A 80 2.74 -8.82 2.80
C ASP A 80 1.34 -9.23 3.29
N HIS A 81 0.75 -8.46 4.20
CA HIS A 81 -0.62 -8.71 4.64
C HIS A 81 -1.64 -8.65 3.50
N ILE A 82 -1.56 -7.63 2.64
CA ILE A 82 -2.45 -7.52 1.47
C ILE A 82 -2.26 -8.72 0.54
N CYS A 83 -1.01 -9.09 0.26
CA CYS A 83 -0.69 -10.26 -0.55
C CYS A 83 -1.25 -11.56 0.04
N GLN A 84 -1.13 -11.76 1.35
CA GLN A 84 -1.64 -12.95 2.03
C GLN A 84 -3.17 -13.02 2.02
N VAL A 85 -3.85 -11.88 2.13
CA VAL A 85 -5.32 -11.82 2.08
C VAL A 85 -5.84 -12.18 0.68
N LEU A 86 -5.12 -11.78 -0.38
CA LEU A 86 -5.52 -12.01 -1.77
C LEU A 86 -4.96 -13.31 -2.38
N GLY A 87 -3.84 -13.81 -1.86
CA GLY A 87 -3.12 -14.96 -2.40
C GLY A 87 -2.12 -14.64 -3.51
N ASP A 88 -1.91 -13.36 -3.85
CA ASP A 88 -0.95 -12.92 -4.87
C ASP A 88 -0.42 -11.50 -4.63
N ALA A 89 0.48 -11.04 -5.51
CA ALA A 89 1.07 -9.70 -5.47
C ALA A 89 0.58 -8.76 -6.58
N ALA A 90 -0.44 -9.12 -7.37
CA ALA A 90 -0.87 -8.38 -8.56
C ALA A 90 -1.70 -7.12 -8.22
N HIS A 91 -2.29 -7.07 -7.03
CA HIS A 91 -3.24 -6.02 -6.61
C HIS A 91 -2.64 -5.02 -5.61
N VAL A 92 -1.32 -5.00 -5.44
CA VAL A 92 -0.65 -4.10 -4.50
C VAL A 92 0.47 -3.33 -5.18
N GLY A 93 0.67 -2.09 -4.76
CA GLY A 93 1.75 -1.24 -5.24
C GLY A 93 2.13 -0.19 -4.20
N ILE A 94 2.99 0.73 -4.59
CA ILE A 94 3.37 1.89 -3.77
C ILE A 94 2.38 3.03 -4.05
N GLY A 95 1.82 3.59 -3.00
CA GLY A 95 0.95 4.77 -3.04
C GLY A 95 1.55 5.87 -2.19
N SER A 96 2.75 6.33 -2.56
CA SER A 96 3.68 6.98 -1.63
C SER A 96 3.15 8.28 -1.00
N ASP A 97 2.24 8.99 -1.69
CA ASP A 97 1.67 10.28 -1.26
C ASP A 97 2.77 11.32 -0.95
N MET A 98 3.94 11.20 -1.61
CA MET A 98 5.15 11.97 -1.28
C MET A 98 5.06 13.47 -1.64
N ASP A 99 4.07 13.88 -2.43
CA ASP A 99 3.71 15.27 -2.70
C ASP A 99 2.59 15.80 -1.78
N GLY A 100 2.06 14.97 -0.88
CA GLY A 100 1.05 15.33 0.13
C GLY A 100 1.56 16.16 1.31
N GLY A 101 2.83 16.61 1.29
CA GLY A 101 3.41 17.51 2.28
C GLY A 101 4.03 16.83 3.50
N PHE A 102 4.40 15.55 3.42
CA PHE A 102 5.13 14.86 4.49
C PHE A 102 6.60 15.28 4.52
N GLY A 103 7.09 15.64 5.71
CA GLY A 103 8.52 15.88 5.91
C GLY A 103 9.28 14.54 5.95
N ALA A 104 10.59 14.55 5.68
CA ALA A 104 11.43 13.35 5.77
C ALA A 104 11.34 12.65 7.15
N GLY A 105 11.00 13.37 8.23
CA GLY A 105 10.79 12.81 9.56
C GLY A 105 9.51 11.96 9.72
N ASP A 106 8.57 12.08 8.79
CA ASP A 106 7.24 11.48 8.83
C ASP A 106 7.13 10.19 7.98
N ILE A 107 8.20 9.83 7.26
CA ILE A 107 8.33 8.60 6.46
C ILE A 107 9.33 7.63 7.10
N PRO A 108 9.34 6.32 6.73
CA PRO A 108 10.18 5.31 7.40
C PRO A 108 11.68 5.56 7.30
N THR A 109 12.42 5.08 8.28
CA THR A 109 13.87 4.94 8.17
C THR A 109 14.22 4.07 6.96
N GLY A 110 15.19 4.55 6.17
CA GLY A 110 15.56 3.99 4.87
C GLY A 110 14.95 4.73 3.69
N LEU A 111 14.08 5.73 3.94
CA LEU A 111 13.55 6.64 2.93
C LEU A 111 13.67 8.09 3.41
N ASP A 112 14.38 8.93 2.67
CA ASP A 112 14.41 10.39 2.90
C ASP A 112 13.85 11.16 1.69
N SER A 113 13.82 10.51 0.52
CA SER A 113 13.30 11.05 -0.74
C SER A 113 12.83 9.94 -1.67
N ALA A 114 12.25 10.31 -2.83
CA ALA A 114 11.86 9.34 -3.85
C ALA A 114 13.06 8.56 -4.42
N ALA A 115 14.28 9.11 -4.31
CA ALA A 115 15.50 8.43 -4.75
C ALA A 115 15.82 7.16 -3.92
N ASP A 116 15.24 7.04 -2.72
CA ASP A 116 15.47 5.92 -1.81
C ASP A 116 14.48 4.76 -1.99
N LEU A 117 13.49 4.90 -2.87
CA LEU A 117 12.53 3.83 -3.19
C LEU A 117 13.17 2.49 -3.58
N PRO A 118 14.35 2.42 -4.24
CA PRO A 118 15.05 1.15 -4.46
C PRO A 118 15.36 0.36 -3.18
N ASN A 119 15.46 1.01 -2.01
CA ASN A 119 15.66 0.32 -0.74
C ASN A 119 14.45 -0.56 -0.38
N LEU A 120 13.23 -0.14 -0.74
CA LEU A 120 12.03 -0.95 -0.55
C LEU A 120 12.05 -2.21 -1.42
N ALA A 121 12.56 -2.10 -2.66
CA ALA A 121 12.74 -3.28 -3.52
C ALA A 121 13.71 -4.29 -2.89
N ALA A 122 14.80 -3.82 -2.26
CA ALA A 122 15.72 -4.67 -1.52
C ALA A 122 15.04 -5.35 -0.31
N ALA A 123 14.23 -4.61 0.45
CA ALA A 123 13.49 -5.15 1.59
C ALA A 123 12.47 -6.24 1.16
N LEU A 124 11.75 -6.02 0.05
CA LEU A 124 10.82 -7.02 -0.51
C LEU A 124 11.55 -8.31 -0.94
N ARG A 125 12.72 -8.18 -1.57
CA ARG A 125 13.57 -9.35 -1.90
C ARG A 125 14.01 -10.10 -0.66
N GLN A 126 14.46 -9.38 0.38
CA GLN A 126 14.88 -9.99 1.63
C GLN A 126 13.74 -10.74 2.33
N LYS A 127 12.50 -10.26 2.18
CA LYS A 127 11.29 -10.92 2.66
C LYS A 127 10.92 -12.20 1.88
N GLY A 128 11.47 -12.37 0.67
CA GLY A 128 11.29 -13.57 -0.15
C GLY A 128 10.39 -13.39 -1.38
N TYR A 129 10.03 -12.16 -1.74
CA TYR A 129 9.30 -11.90 -2.99
C TYR A 129 10.17 -12.20 -4.21
N ARG A 130 9.56 -12.77 -5.25
CA ARG A 130 10.24 -13.04 -6.52
C ARG A 130 10.45 -11.74 -7.29
N GLU A 131 11.45 -11.68 -8.15
CA GLU A 131 11.75 -10.46 -8.93
C GLU A 131 10.54 -9.94 -9.73
N GLY A 132 9.71 -10.83 -10.28
CA GLY A 132 8.48 -10.44 -10.97
C GLY A 132 7.47 -9.74 -10.06
N ASP A 133 7.30 -10.25 -8.83
CA ASP A 133 6.40 -9.65 -7.84
C ASP A 133 6.97 -8.31 -7.35
N VAL A 134 8.29 -8.24 -7.11
CA VAL A 134 8.96 -6.98 -6.73
C VAL A 134 8.78 -5.93 -7.84
N ALA A 135 9.02 -6.28 -9.10
CA ALA A 135 8.82 -5.36 -10.23
C ALA A 135 7.36 -4.92 -10.36
N GLY A 136 6.41 -5.83 -10.13
CA GLY A 136 4.98 -5.53 -10.06
C GLY A 136 4.68 -4.48 -8.98
N ILE A 137 5.10 -4.73 -7.75
CA ILE A 137 4.85 -3.86 -6.59
C ILE A 137 5.51 -2.48 -6.78
N MET A 138 6.73 -2.44 -7.31
CA MET A 138 7.48 -1.20 -7.54
C MET A 138 6.90 -0.32 -8.67
N GLY A 139 5.94 -0.82 -9.46
CA GLY A 139 5.23 -0.02 -10.44
C GLY A 139 4.56 -0.80 -11.57
N GLY A 140 4.98 -2.04 -11.84
CA GLY A 140 4.41 -2.87 -12.91
C GLY A 140 2.91 -3.07 -12.77
N ASN A 141 2.40 -3.27 -11.55
CA ASN A 141 0.98 -3.45 -11.29
C ASN A 141 0.17 -2.19 -11.60
N TRP A 142 0.70 -1.01 -11.27
CA TRP A 142 0.10 0.27 -11.65
C TRP A 142 0.05 0.45 -13.16
N LEU A 143 1.15 0.16 -13.87
CA LEU A 143 1.22 0.25 -15.32
C LEU A 143 0.20 -0.69 -15.98
N ASN A 144 0.12 -1.93 -15.53
CA ASN A 144 -0.84 -2.91 -16.00
C ASN A 144 -2.28 -2.41 -15.78
N LEU A 145 -2.55 -1.83 -14.61
CA LEU A 145 -3.86 -1.25 -14.29
C LEU A 145 -4.23 -0.09 -15.22
N LEU A 146 -3.31 0.82 -15.50
CA LEU A 146 -3.57 1.94 -16.41
C LEU A 146 -3.77 1.47 -17.85
N GLN A 147 -2.94 0.54 -18.31
CA GLN A 147 -3.04 -0.02 -19.67
C GLN A 147 -4.39 -0.68 -19.93
N ARG A 148 -4.89 -1.52 -19.00
CA ARG A 148 -6.21 -2.13 -19.16
C ARG A 148 -7.35 -1.11 -19.05
N SER A 149 -7.18 -0.04 -18.28
CA SER A 149 -8.23 0.98 -18.07
C SER A 149 -8.38 1.93 -19.25
N PHE A 150 -7.30 2.19 -20.00
CA PHE A 150 -7.31 3.12 -21.13
C PHE A 150 -7.43 2.46 -22.50
N ASN A 151 -7.35 1.13 -22.59
CA ASN A 151 -7.52 0.39 -23.84
C ASN A 151 -8.99 -0.05 -24.08
N HIS A 152 -9.96 0.68 -23.52
CA HIS A 152 -11.39 0.51 -23.75
C HIS A 152 -11.93 1.56 -24.73
#